data_AF-A0A0F2NLN7-F1
#
_entry.id   AF-A0A0F2NLN7-F1
#
_cell.length_a   1.000
_cell.length_b   1.000
_cell.length_c   1.000
_cell.angle_alpha   90.00
_cell.angle_beta   90.00
_cell.angle_gamma   90.00
#
_symmetry.space_group_name_H-M   'P 1'
#
loop_
_entity.id
_entity.type
_entity.pdbx_description
1 polymer ?
#
loop_
_entity_poly.entity_id
_entity_poly.type
_entity_poly.pdbx_seq_one_letter_code
_entity_poly.pdbx_strand_id
1 'polypeptide(L)' 'MATQDKTAQHTGTLLSGSITDEVILKIAKEIAVKFIEVGRITPATFSTEFAGIYSTIEKTVRKN' A
#
# COMPACT_ATOMS: atom_id res chain seq x y z
N MET A 1 -13.71 -36.46 -35.80
CA MET A 1 -13.84 -36.97 -34.43
C MET A 1 -13.77 -35.77 -33.50
N ALA A 2 -14.91 -35.38 -32.94
CA ALA A 2 -15.04 -34.18 -32.12
C ALA A 2 -14.53 -34.42 -30.71
N THR A 3 -13.84 -33.43 -30.16
CA THR A 3 -14.06 -33.04 -28.77
C THR A 3 -14.05 -31.52 -28.75
N GLN A 4 -15.24 -30.95 -28.58
CA GLN A 4 -15.52 -29.54 -28.36
C GLN A 4 -15.29 -29.17 -26.88
N ASP A 5 -15.18 -27.86 -26.67
CA ASP A 5 -15.66 -27.11 -25.51
C ASP A 5 -14.97 -27.33 -24.15
N LYS A 6 -14.44 -26.25 -23.57
CA LYS A 6 -15.31 -25.32 -22.83
C LYS A 6 -14.60 -24.02 -22.45
N THR A 7 -15.06 -22.98 -23.14
CA THR A 7 -15.37 -21.63 -22.67
C THR A 7 -15.33 -21.36 -21.16
N ALA A 8 -14.75 -20.20 -20.82
CA ALA A 8 -15.34 -19.12 -20.00
C ALA A 8 -14.22 -18.41 -19.22
N GLN A 9 -13.81 -17.21 -19.62
CA GLN A 9 -14.38 -15.92 -19.16
C GLN A 9 -13.99 -15.62 -17.69
N HIS A 10 -13.75 -14.40 -17.22
CA HIS A 10 -14.18 -13.08 -17.66
C HIS A 10 -13.26 -12.08 -16.95
N THR A 11 -12.84 -11.04 -17.66
CA THR A 11 -12.66 -9.66 -17.19
C THR A 11 -12.45 -9.43 -15.68
N GLY A 12 -11.20 -9.26 -15.29
CA GLY A 12 -10.86 -8.51 -14.08
C GLY A 12 -10.41 -7.11 -14.47
N THR A 13 -11.35 -6.19 -14.68
CA THR A 13 -11.06 -4.75 -14.61
C THR A 13 -10.49 -4.46 -13.23
N LEU A 14 -9.17 -4.44 -13.07
CA LEU A 14 -8.54 -4.04 -11.81
C LEU A 14 -8.09 -2.59 -11.91
N LEU A 15 -9.10 -1.73 -11.86
CA LEU A 15 -9.10 -0.37 -11.32
C LEU A 15 -7.79 0.42 -11.54
N SER A 16 -7.77 1.18 -12.64
CA SER A 16 -6.78 2.23 -12.97
C SER A 16 -6.77 3.41 -11.97
N GLY A 17 -6.93 3.16 -10.66
CA GLY A 17 -7.00 4.22 -9.65
C GLY A 17 -6.91 3.78 -8.19
N SER A 18 -6.79 2.48 -7.86
CA SER A 18 -6.66 2.05 -6.46
C SER A 18 -5.19 2.09 -6.01
N ILE A 19 -4.91 2.84 -4.94
CA ILE A 19 -3.59 2.86 -4.30
C ILE A 19 -3.25 1.47 -3.75
N THR A 20 -2.09 0.94 -4.12
CA THR A 20 -1.62 -0.38 -3.66
C THR A 20 -0.91 -0.29 -2.32
N ASP A 21 -0.82 -1.41 -1.59
CA ASP A 21 -0.07 -1.50 -0.33
C ASP A 21 1.40 -1.13 -0.50
N GLU A 22 2.00 -1.49 -1.64
CA GLU A 22 3.38 -1.14 -1.97
C GLU A 22 3.58 0.39 -2.01
N VAL A 23 2.62 1.12 -2.59
CA VAL A 23 2.68 2.60 -2.63
C VAL A 23 2.57 3.17 -1.22
N ILE A 24 1.66 2.66 -0.40
CA ILE A 24 1.50 3.09 1.00
C ILE A 24 2.79 2.86 1.79
N LEU A 25 3.42 1.69 1.63
CA LEU A 25 4.67 1.34 2.30
C LEU A 25 5.83 2.24 1.87
N LYS A 26 5.96 2.54 0.56
CA LYS A 26 7.01 3.45 0.05
C LYS A 26 6.88 4.84 0.66
N ILE A 27 5.67 5.40 0.67
CA ILE A 27 5.41 6.72 1.25
C ILE A 27 5.63 6.73 2.76
N ALA A 28 5.12 5.72 3.48
CA ALA A 28 5.35 5.60 4.93
C ALA A 28 6.84 5.55 5.27
N LYS A 29 7.64 4.83 4.47
CA LYS A 29 9.11 4.74 4.62
C LYS A 29 9.77 6.11 4.42
N GLU A 30 9.40 6.85 3.39
CA GLU A 30 10.00 8.17 3.13
C GLU A 30 9.68 9.19 4.22
N ILE A 31 8.44 9.20 4.73
CA ILE A 31 8.06 10.06 5.86
C ILE A 31 8.85 9.69 7.12
N ALA A 32 8.93 8.41 7.46
CA ALA A 32 9.66 7.95 8.64
C ALA A 32 11.16 8.30 8.56
N VAL A 33 11.81 8.06 7.42
CA VAL A 33 13.21 8.43 7.20
C VAL A 33 13.39 9.95 7.31
N LYS A 34 12.50 10.74 6.70
CA LYS A 34 12.56 12.20 6.81
C LYS A 34 12.44 12.68 8.25
N PHE A 35 11.54 12.08 9.04
CA PHE A 35 11.37 12.42 10.45
C PHE A 35 12.60 12.07 11.28
N ILE A 36 13.33 11.00 10.95
CA ILE A 36 14.63 10.68 11.57
C ILE A 36 15.67 11.73 11.17
N GLU A 37 15.77 12.05 9.88
CA GLU A 37 16.73 13.05 9.36
C GLU A 37 16.57 14.42 10.01
N VAL A 38 15.32 14.85 10.29
CA VAL A 38 15.04 16.14 10.94
C VAL A 38 14.93 16.05 12.47
N GLY A 39 15.22 14.88 13.05
CA GLY A 39 15.24 14.68 14.51
C GLY A 39 13.88 14.70 15.21
N ARG A 40 12.78 14.39 14.50
CA ARG A 40 11.43 14.29 15.08
C ARG A 40 11.11 12.92 15.67
N ILE A 41 11.69 11.87 15.11
CA ILE A 41 11.66 10.51 15.68
C ILE A 41 13.09 9.96 15.71
N THR A 42 13.33 8.92 16.50
CA THR A 42 14.66 8.28 16.59
C THR A 42 14.64 6.92 15.91
N PRO A 43 15.81 6.37 15.51
CA PRO A 43 15.87 4.98 15.04
C PRO A 43 15.30 3.97 16.05
N ALA A 44 15.44 4.23 17.35
CA ALA A 44 14.91 3.36 18.41
C ALA A 44 13.37 3.35 18.48
N THR A 45 12.71 4.46 18.14
CA THR A 45 11.24 4.55 18.12
C THR A 45 10.63 4.21 16.76
N PHE A 46 11.44 3.92 15.75
CA PHE A 46 11.01 3.69 14.37
C PHE A 46 9.84 2.70 14.26
N SER A 47 9.91 1.54 14.93
CA SER A 47 8.89 0.48 14.77
C SER A 47 7.49 0.96 15.17
N THR A 48 7.38 1.72 16.26
CA THR A 48 6.10 2.22 16.76
C THR A 48 5.59 3.36 15.88
N GLU A 49 6.47 4.31 15.55
CA GLU A 49 6.12 5.49 14.76
C GLU A 49 5.75 5.12 13.31
N PHE A 50 6.48 4.19 12.70
CA PHE A 50 6.21 3.71 11.35
C PHE A 50 4.82 3.07 11.24
N ALA A 51 4.40 2.29 12.23
CA ALA A 51 3.07 1.69 12.26
C ALA A 51 1.96 2.76 12.31
N GLY A 52 2.17 3.83 13.08
CA GLY A 52 1.27 4.97 13.14
C GLY A 52 1.17 5.72 11.80
N ILE A 53 2.31 5.99 11.16
CA ILE A 53 2.38 6.64 9.84
C ILE A 53 1.66 5.78 8.79
N TYR A 54 2.00 4.49 8.71
CA TYR A 54 1.38 3.56 7.76
C TYR A 54 -0.14 3.52 7.93
N SER A 55 -0.63 3.29 9.17
CA SER A 55 -2.07 3.21 9.44
C SER A 55 -2.81 4.50 9.10
N THR A 56 -2.18 5.65 9.30
CA THR A 56 -2.76 6.96 8.97
C THR A 56 -2.96 7.11 7.46
N ILE A 57 -1.94 6.79 6.67
CA ILE A 57 -2.02 6.85 5.20
C ILE A 57 -3.04 5.84 4.68
N GLU A 58 -2.92 4.59 5.14
CA GLU A 58 -3.81 3.49 4.74
C GLU A 58 -5.28 3.85 4.98
N LYS A 59 -5.62 4.32 6.18
CA LYS A 59 -6.98 4.75 6.50
C LYS A 59 -7.44 5.88 5.60
N THR A 60 -6.56 6.83 5.28
CA THR A 60 -6.91 7.99 4.45
C THR A 60 -7.20 7.58 3.00
N VAL A 61 -6.41 6.70 2.42
CA VAL A 61 -6.57 6.29 1.01
C VAL A 61 -7.62 5.20 0.82
N ARG A 62 -7.98 4.47 1.88
CA ARG A 62 -8.97 3.38 1.83
C ARG A 62 -10.37 3.76 2.34
N LYS A 63 -10.54 4.89 3.05
CA LYS A 63 -11.85 5.37 3.54
C LYS A 63 -12.61 6.31 2.57
N ASN A 64 -12.34 6.23 1.28
CA ASN A 64 -13.20 6.84 0.25
C ASN A 64 -14.05 5.79 -0.44
#